data_AF-A0A522ACI7-F1
#
_entry.id   AF-A0A522ACI7-F1
#
_cell.length_a   1.000
_cell.length_b   1.000
_cell.length_c   1.000
_cell.angle_alpha   90.00
_cell.angle_beta   90.00
_cell.angle_gamma   90.00
#
_symmetry.space_group_name_H-M   'P 1'
#
loop_
_entity.id
_entity.type
_entity.pdbx_description
1 polymer ?
#
loop_
_entity_poly.entity_id
_entity_poly.type
_entity_poly.pdbx_seq_one_letter_code
_entity_poly.pdbx_strand_id
1 'polypeptide(L)'
;MQETIDELYKKADAVFEKYKDAELRDYMLELAQKLQDADAMYHHFGYLLMHVRASVAHIVRPRHLQEAIERAQQFLKNYGAEKKK
;
A
#
# COMPACT_ATOMS: atom_id res chain seq x y z
N MET A 1 5.49 -6.84 1.80
CA MET A 1 5.70 -5.39 1.92
C MET A 1 6.32 -5.05 3.28
N GLN A 2 5.72 -5.48 4.40
CA GLN A 2 6.34 -5.30 5.72
C GLN A 2 7.77 -5.88 5.82
N GLU A 3 8.00 -7.10 5.34
CA GLU A 3 9.34 -7.70 5.34
C GLU A 3 10.38 -6.87 4.56
N THR A 4 9.99 -6.31 3.41
CA THR A 4 10.83 -5.43 2.59
C THR A 4 11.16 -4.12 3.32
N ILE A 5 10.18 -3.57 4.03
CA ILE A 5 10.33 -2.35 4.84
C ILE A 5 11.29 -2.61 6.01
N ASP A 6 11.09 -3.72 6.74
CA ASP A 6 11.94 -4.11 7.86
C ASP A 6 13.38 -4.41 7.40
N GLU A 7 13.55 -5.00 6.22
CA GLU A 7 14.86 -5.18 5.59
C GLU A 7 15.53 -3.85 5.24
N LEU A 8 14.78 -2.87 4.73
CA LEU A 8 15.32 -1.56 4.38
C LEU A 8 15.82 -0.82 5.63
N TYR A 9 15.08 -0.86 6.74
CA TYR A 9 15.54 -0.31 8.02
C TYR A 9 16.84 -0.98 8.49
N LYS A 10 16.89 -2.32 8.50
CA LYS A 10 18.09 -3.07 8.89
C LYS A 10 19.30 -2.74 8.00
N LYS A 11 19.09 -2.64 6.68
CA LYS A 11 20.15 -2.32 5.73
C LYS A 11 20.63 -0.87 5.85
N ALA A 12 19.73 0.08 6.11
CA ALA A 12 20.07 1.48 6.33
C ALA A 12 21.03 1.63 7.53
N ASP A 13 20.72 0.97 8.65
CA ASP A 13 21.57 0.98 9.84
C ASP A 13 22.92 0.28 9.60
N ALA A 14 22.92 -0.87 8.91
CA ALA A 14 24.15 -1.59 8.59
C ALA A 14 25.07 -0.81 7.64
N VAL A 15 24.50 -0.10 6.66
CA VAL A 15 25.24 0.76 5.73
C VAL A 15 25.86 1.93 6.47
N PHE A 16 25.08 2.59 7.34
CA PHE A 16 25.59 3.68 8.13
C PHE A 16 26.71 3.23 9.08
N GLU A 17 26.57 2.08 9.73
CA GLU A 17 27.60 1.59 10.63
C GLU A 17 28.92 1.28 9.91
N LYS A 18 28.83 0.70 8.71
CA LYS A 18 30.01 0.27 7.94
C LYS A 18 30.68 1.40 7.17
N TYR A 19 29.90 2.29 6.57
CA TYR A 19 30.38 3.29 5.62
C TYR A 19 30.29 4.72 6.14
N LYS A 20 29.57 4.95 7.25
CA LYS A 20 29.28 6.28 7.81
C LYS A 20 28.63 7.22 6.79
N ASP A 21 27.94 6.64 5.81
CA ASP A 21 27.22 7.33 4.75
C ASP A 21 25.81 7.69 5.24
N ALA A 22 25.65 8.93 5.68
CA ALA A 22 24.38 9.45 6.16
C ALA A 22 23.36 9.65 5.02
N GLU A 23 23.81 10.03 3.83
CA GLU A 23 22.93 10.32 2.69
C GLU A 23 22.25 9.05 2.19
N LEU A 24 23.02 7.97 2.02
CA LEU A 24 22.48 6.68 1.62
C LEU A 24 21.55 6.10 2.68
N ARG A 25 21.89 6.25 3.96
CA ARG A 25 21.01 5.84 5.07
C ARG A 25 19.68 6.58 4.99
N ASP A 26 19.70 7.90 4.91
CA ASP A 26 18.49 8.73 4.93
C ASP A 26 17.61 8.44 3.70
N TYR A 27 18.21 8.22 2.53
CA TYR A 27 17.49 7.77 1.34
C TYR A 27 16.77 6.42 1.54
N MET A 28 17.44 5.45 2.17
CA MET A 28 16.84 4.15 2.46
C MET A 28 15.70 4.24 3.48
N LEU A 29 15.81 5.11 4.47
CA LEU A 29 14.74 5.39 5.44
C LEU A 29 13.55 6.08 4.77
N GLU A 30 13.79 7.04 3.89
CA GLU A 30 12.74 7.71 3.13
C GLU A 30 12.00 6.72 2.21
N LEU A 31 12.72 5.81 1.58
CA LEU A 31 12.13 4.75 0.77
C LEU A 31 11.26 3.81 1.61
N ALA A 32 11.73 3.41 2.80
CA ALA A 32 10.95 2.59 3.72
C ALA A 32 9.65 3.28 4.14
N GLN A 33 9.71 4.58 4.44
CA GLN A 33 8.52 5.38 4.79
C GLN A 33 7.52 5.44 3.63
N LYS A 34 7.98 5.73 2.40
CA LYS A 34 7.10 5.77 1.22
C LYS A 34 6.39 4.43 0.98
N LEU A 35 7.07 3.32 1.25
CA LEU A 35 6.48 1.99 1.13
C LEU A 35 5.43 1.73 2.23
N GLN A 36 5.66 2.20 3.46
CA GLN A 36 4.66 2.15 4.54
C GLN A 36 3.42 2.97 4.19
N ASP A 37 3.61 4.20 3.68
CA ASP A 37 2.51 5.07 3.29
C ASP A 37 1.67 4.45 2.16
N ALA A 38 2.34 3.84 1.17
CA ALA A 38 1.66 3.14 0.09
C ALA A 38 0.86 1.93 0.59
N ASP A 39 1.39 1.16 1.54
CA ASP A 39 0.69 0.04 2.17
C ASP A 39 -0.54 0.52 2.96
N ALA A 40 -0.39 1.57 3.76
CA ALA A 40 -1.48 2.19 4.50
C ALA A 40 -2.58 2.73 3.56
N MET A 41 -2.21 3.41 2.48
CA MET A 41 -3.15 3.89 1.47
C MET A 41 -3.94 2.74 0.82
N TYR A 42 -3.28 1.61 0.52
CA TYR A 42 -3.97 0.42 0.02
C TYR A 42 -5.02 -0.10 1.01
N HIS A 43 -4.66 -0.18 2.29
CA HIS A 43 -5.60 -0.59 3.34
C HIS A 43 -6.77 0.38 3.50
N HIS A 44 -6.51 1.69 3.57
CA HIS A 44 -7.55 2.72 3.64
C HIS A 44 -8.49 2.68 2.44
N PHE A 45 -7.96 2.48 1.23
CA PHE A 45 -8.77 2.34 0.02
C PHE A 45 -9.66 1.09 0.07
N GLY A 46 -9.13 -0.04 0.56
CA GLY A 46 -9.91 -1.25 0.79
C GLY A 46 -11.07 -1.04 1.78
N TYR A 47 -10.80 -0.36 2.90
CA TYR A 47 -11.83 0.00 3.88
C TYR A 47 -12.89 0.93 3.31
N LEU A 48 -12.49 1.97 2.57
CA LEU A 48 -13.43 2.88 1.91
C LEU A 48 -14.36 2.11 0.97
N LEU A 49 -13.82 1.20 0.15
CA LEU A 49 -14.61 0.40 -0.77
C LEU A 49 -15.63 -0.49 -0.04
N MET A 50 -15.25 -1.07 1.10
CA MET A 50 -16.17 -1.83 1.95
C MET A 50 -17.32 -0.96 2.45
N HIS A 51 -17.04 0.27 2.91
CA HIS A 51 -18.07 1.19 3.39
C HIS A 51 -19.00 1.65 2.27
N VAL A 52 -18.45 2.03 1.11
CA VAL A 52 -19.24 2.43 -0.07
C VAL A 52 -20.22 1.32 -0.49
N ARG A 53 -19.80 0.05 -0.37
CA ARG A 53 -20.67 -1.10 -0.65
C ARG A 53 -21.79 -1.25 0.36
N ALA A 54 -21.54 -0.93 1.62
CA ALA A 54 -22.52 -1.01 2.69
C ALA A 54 -23.51 0.17 2.67
N SER A 55 -23.08 1.35 2.21
CA SER A 55 -23.92 2.56 2.21
C SER A 55 -25.11 2.50 1.26
N VAL A 56 -25.00 1.76 0.15
CA VAL A 56 -26.08 1.63 -0.83
C VAL A 56 -26.30 0.16 -1.18
N ALA A 57 -27.50 -0.32 -0.86
CA ALA A 57 -27.94 -1.68 -1.18
C ALA A 57 -27.82 -1.95 -2.68
N HIS A 58 -27.36 -3.15 -3.03
CA HIS A 58 -27.03 -3.52 -4.42
C HIS A 58 -28.18 -3.27 -5.40
N ILE A 59 -29.42 -3.53 -5.00
CA ILE A 59 -30.63 -3.44 -5.84
C ILE A 59 -30.92 -1.99 -6.30
N VAL A 60 -30.55 -1.00 -5.49
CA VAL A 60 -30.82 0.42 -5.76
C VAL A 60 -29.57 1.21 -6.14
N ARG A 61 -28.44 0.52 -6.35
CA ARG A 61 -27.17 1.16 -6.64
C ARG A 61 -27.18 1.74 -8.06
N PRO A 62 -26.86 3.03 -8.24
CA PRO A 62 -26.68 3.60 -9.57
C PRO A 62 -25.60 2.88 -10.37
N ARG A 63 -25.82 2.70 -11.67
CA ARG A 63 -24.90 1.97 -12.56
C ARG A 63 -23.45 2.47 -12.48
N HIS A 64 -23.24 3.78 -12.50
CA HIS A 64 -21.90 4.39 -12.41
C HIS A 64 -21.20 4.05 -11.09
N LEU A 65 -21.93 3.94 -9.98
CA LEU A 65 -21.37 3.57 -8.69
C LEU A 65 -21.01 2.08 -8.66
N GLN A 66 -21.83 1.21 -9.26
CA GLN A 66 -21.50 -0.21 -9.42
C GLN A 66 -20.22 -0.40 -10.25
N GLU A 67 -20.12 0.27 -11.41
CA GLU A 67 -18.93 0.22 -12.28
C GLU A 67 -17.67 0.72 -11.56
N ALA A 68 -17.79 1.79 -10.76
CA ALA A 68 -16.68 2.31 -9.96
C ALA A 68 -16.21 1.31 -8.89
N ILE A 69 -17.15 0.66 -8.20
CA ILE A 69 -16.86 -0.38 -7.20
C ILE A 69 -16.13 -1.57 -7.83
N GLU A 70 -16.61 -2.04 -8.99
CA GLU A 70 -16.00 -3.17 -9.71
C GLU A 70 -14.58 -2.86 -10.16
N ARG A 71 -14.35 -1.66 -10.71
CA ARG A 71 -12.99 -1.20 -11.08
C ARG A 71 -12.07 -1.13 -9.87
N ALA A 72 -12.54 -0.54 -8.76
CA ALA A 72 -11.78 -0.45 -7.52
C ALA A 72 -11.41 -1.83 -6.97
N GLN A 73 -12.33 -2.80 -7.03
CA GLN A 73 -12.05 -4.18 -6.65
C GLN A 73 -11.01 -4.85 -7.54
N GLN A 74 -11.12 -4.68 -8.86
CA GLN A 74 -10.18 -5.27 -9.79
C GLN A 74 -8.77 -4.73 -9.56
N PHE A 75 -8.65 -3.43 -9.28
CA PHE A 75 -7.39 -2.79 -8.92
C PHE A 75 -6.79 -3.40 -7.64
N LEU A 76 -7.59 -3.50 -6.56
CA LEU A 76 -7.16 -4.12 -5.30
C LEU A 76 -6.72 -5.58 -5.50
N LYS A 77 -7.44 -6.34 -6.32
CA LYS A 77 -7.12 -7.75 -6.63
C LYS A 77 -5.80 -7.89 -7.38
N ASN A 78 -5.58 -7.05 -8.40
CA ASN A 78 -4.34 -7.05 -9.18
C ASN A 78 -3.14 -6.70 -8.29
N TYR A 79 -3.24 -5.62 -7.52
CA TYR A 79 -2.19 -5.20 -6.61
C TYR A 79 -1.93 -6.22 -5.49
N GLY A 80 -2.98 -6.84 -4.94
CA GLY A 80 -2.84 -7.92 -3.96
C GLY A 80 -2.26 -9.22 -4.53
N ALA A 81 -2.43 -9.48 -5.83
CA ALA A 81 -1.84 -10.63 -6.51
C ALA A 81 -0.35 -10.40 -6.83
N GLU A 82 0.04 -9.18 -7.18
CA GLU A 82 1.45 -8.77 -7.34
C GLU A 82 2.22 -8.89 -6.01
N LYS A 83 1.57 -8.65 -4.86
CA LYS A 83 2.17 -8.85 -3.53
C LYS A 83 2.37 -10.33 -3.12
N LYS A 84 1.75 -11.30 -3.80
CA LYS A 84 1.82 -12.74 -3.47
C LYS A 84 2.82 -13.53 -4.33
N LYS A 85 3.40 -12.91 -5.35
CA LYS A 85 4.48 -13.46 -6.16
C LYS A 85 5.82 -13.03 -5.63
#